data_AF-A0A973ULV1-F1
#
_entry.id   AF-A0A973ULV1-F1
#
_cell.length_a   1.000
_cell.length_b   1.000
_cell.length_c   1.000
_cell.angle_alpha   90.00
_cell.angle_beta   90.00
_cell.angle_gamma   90.00
#
_symmetry.space_group_name_H-M   'P 1'
#
loop_
_entity.id
_entity.type
_entity.pdbx_description
1 polymer ?
#
loop_
_entity_poly.entity_id
_entity_poly.type
_entity_poly.pdbx_seq_one_letter_code
_entity_poly.pdbx_strand_id
1 'polypeptide(L)'
;RQWVFNKPFFLILNLAVGGYWPGDPDGSTVFPQQLLVDHVSVTTGDSPTGGVAVRGLAGKCVDVAGASPANGTPVQLYDCNGTAAQQWTAGPDGTLRALGKCLDATGNGTADGTTVQLWDCSGGPNQRWTVTAARDIVNPQADKCLDVTGNNSANGTRLQIWTCTGAANQKWTVG
;
A
#
# COMPACT_ATOMS: atom_id res chain seq x y z
N ARG A 1 27.96 17.52 -6.06
CA ARG A 1 27.48 18.12 -7.33
C ARG A 1 25.97 18.16 -7.25
N GLN A 2 25.34 19.33 -7.32
CA GLN A 2 23.88 19.44 -7.31
C GLN A 2 23.37 19.02 -8.70
N TRP A 3 22.35 18.16 -8.74
CA TRP A 3 21.78 17.68 -9.99
C TRP A 3 21.03 18.82 -10.70
N VAL A 4 21.15 18.88 -12.03
CA VAL A 4 20.77 20.07 -12.82
C VAL A 4 19.28 20.23 -13.08
N PHE A 5 18.48 19.16 -12.91
CA PHE A 5 17.02 19.28 -12.97
C PHE A 5 16.47 19.34 -11.54
N ASN A 6 16.37 20.56 -11.04
CA ASN A 6 15.88 20.89 -9.69
C ASN A 6 14.63 21.77 -9.72
N LYS A 7 13.91 21.81 -10.85
CA LYS A 7 12.68 22.56 -11.06
C LYS A 7 11.61 21.69 -11.74
N PRO A 8 10.32 22.03 -11.61
CA PRO A 8 9.26 21.35 -12.34
C PRO A 8 9.55 21.33 -13.85
N PHE A 9 9.27 20.19 -14.47
CA PHE A 9 9.36 19.98 -15.90
C PHE A 9 8.14 19.18 -16.36
N PHE A 10 7.90 19.17 -17.66
CA PHE A 10 6.82 18.42 -18.30
C PHE A 10 7.43 17.32 -19.18
N LEU A 11 6.67 16.25 -19.38
CA LEU A 11 7.00 15.21 -20.35
C LEU A 11 6.44 15.62 -21.72
N ILE A 12 7.27 15.63 -22.76
CA ILE A 12 6.81 15.68 -24.15
C ILE A 12 6.91 14.27 -24.72
N LEU A 13 5.82 13.77 -25.25
CA LEU A 13 5.78 12.56 -26.08
C LEU A 13 5.50 13.00 -27.52
N ASN A 14 6.40 12.69 -28.42
CA ASN A 14 6.24 12.99 -29.84
C ASN A 14 6.74 11.82 -30.71
N LEU A 15 6.26 11.80 -31.95
CA LEU A 15 6.76 10.95 -33.01
C LEU A 15 7.40 11.85 -34.06
N ALA A 16 8.69 11.67 -34.30
CA ALA A 16 9.42 12.39 -35.34
C ALA A 16 9.79 11.41 -36.46
N VAL A 17 9.69 11.88 -37.70
CA VAL A 17 10.13 11.16 -38.90
C VAL A 17 11.13 12.08 -39.59
N GLY A 18 12.42 11.75 -39.52
CA GLY A 18 13.53 12.63 -39.96
C GLY A 18 14.42 13.16 -38.82
N GLY A 19 15.58 13.73 -39.18
CA GLY A 19 16.61 14.21 -38.24
C GLY A 19 17.82 13.27 -38.12
N TYR A 20 18.83 13.64 -37.31
CA TYR A 20 20.10 12.88 -37.15
C TYR A 20 19.95 11.49 -36.45
N TRP A 21 18.76 10.88 -36.46
CA TRP A 21 18.51 9.43 -36.30
C TRP A 21 17.02 9.12 -36.62
N PRO A 22 16.63 8.21 -37.55
CA PRO A 22 17.45 7.32 -38.38
C PRO A 22 18.04 7.89 -39.67
N GLY A 23 17.66 9.11 -40.06
CA GLY A 23 18.03 9.76 -41.32
C GLY A 23 16.86 10.57 -41.87
N ASP A 24 17.09 11.37 -42.90
CA ASP A 24 16.02 12.12 -43.57
C ASP A 24 15.06 11.16 -44.31
N PRO A 25 13.75 11.47 -44.36
CA PRO A 25 12.80 10.65 -45.09
C PRO A 25 13.15 10.55 -46.59
N ASP A 26 13.14 9.34 -47.13
CA ASP A 26 13.38 9.05 -48.55
C ASP A 26 12.20 8.32 -49.21
N GLY A 27 12.37 7.93 -50.49
CA GLY A 27 11.35 7.23 -51.27
C GLY A 27 10.92 5.86 -50.74
N SER A 28 11.61 5.32 -49.73
CA SER A 28 11.23 4.09 -49.02
C SER A 28 10.42 4.35 -47.74
N THR A 29 10.20 5.61 -47.35
CA THR A 29 9.52 5.95 -46.10
C THR A 29 8.01 5.71 -46.20
N VAL A 30 7.49 4.87 -45.30
CA VAL A 30 6.06 4.51 -45.24
C VAL A 30 5.29 5.47 -44.32
N PHE A 31 4.08 5.90 -44.72
CA PHE A 31 3.20 6.76 -43.92
C PHE A 31 1.74 6.23 -43.88
N PRO A 32 0.97 6.49 -42.80
CA PRO A 32 1.32 7.32 -41.65
C PRO A 32 2.19 6.57 -40.63
N GLN A 33 3.13 7.28 -40.02
CA GLN A 33 3.82 6.81 -38.83
C GLN A 33 2.91 7.06 -37.62
N GLN A 34 2.86 6.10 -36.69
CA GLN A 34 1.95 6.16 -35.54
C GLN A 34 2.70 5.94 -34.22
N LEU A 35 2.35 6.73 -33.22
CA LEU A 35 2.70 6.51 -31.81
C LEU A 35 1.42 6.16 -31.09
N LEU A 36 1.26 4.88 -30.75
CA LEU A 36 0.14 4.37 -29.98
C LEU A 36 0.56 4.32 -28.51
N VAL A 37 -0.10 5.13 -27.69
CA VAL A 37 0.13 5.18 -26.23
C VAL A 37 -1.11 4.65 -25.54
N ASP A 38 -0.97 3.53 -24.86
CA ASP A 38 -2.04 2.94 -24.05
C ASP A 38 -2.23 3.71 -22.74
N HIS A 39 -1.16 3.91 -21.97
CA HIS A 39 -1.19 4.78 -20.79
C HIS A 39 0.18 5.39 -20.48
N VAL A 40 0.16 6.52 -19.77
CA VAL A 40 1.34 7.17 -19.18
C VAL A 40 1.05 7.35 -17.69
N SER A 41 1.88 6.77 -16.85
CA SER A 41 1.81 6.95 -15.39
C SER A 41 3.07 7.61 -14.87
N VAL A 42 2.92 8.67 -14.09
CA VAL A 42 4.02 9.31 -13.34
C VAL A 42 3.72 9.13 -11.85
N THR A 43 4.64 8.48 -11.14
CA THR A 43 4.58 8.37 -9.68
C THR A 43 5.72 9.19 -9.09
N THR A 44 5.42 9.95 -8.04
CA THR A 44 6.45 10.47 -7.16
C THR A 44 6.93 9.33 -6.26
N GLY A 45 8.23 9.31 -5.92
CA GLY A 45 8.73 8.45 -4.84
C GLY A 45 8.14 8.81 -3.47
N ASP A 46 7.41 9.93 -3.39
CA ASP A 46 6.59 10.32 -2.26
C ASP A 46 5.26 9.57 -2.34
N SER A 47 5.06 8.69 -1.36
CA SER A 47 3.76 8.12 -1.02
C SER A 47 2.72 9.24 -0.91
N PRO A 48 1.47 9.03 -1.36
CA PRO A 48 0.44 10.07 -1.29
C PRO A 48 0.36 10.58 0.16
N THR A 49 0.38 11.91 0.31
CA THR A 49 0.27 12.60 1.60
C THR A 49 -1.11 12.46 2.26
N GLY A 50 -1.97 11.58 1.74
CA GLY A 50 -3.16 11.04 2.41
C GLY A 50 -3.07 9.52 2.41
N GLY A 51 -3.26 8.89 3.57
CA GLY A 51 -3.31 7.43 3.66
C GLY A 51 -4.45 6.85 2.80
N VAL A 52 -4.26 5.63 2.32
CA VAL A 52 -5.26 4.91 1.51
C VAL A 52 -6.07 3.98 2.39
N ALA A 53 -7.28 3.62 1.95
CA ALA A 53 -8.05 2.59 2.62
C ALA A 53 -7.39 1.22 2.40
N VAL A 54 -7.39 0.39 3.44
CA VAL A 54 -7.03 -1.03 3.31
C VAL A 54 -8.31 -1.83 3.52
N ARG A 55 -8.88 -2.34 2.43
CA ARG A 55 -10.20 -3.00 2.41
C ARG A 55 -10.04 -4.51 2.37
N GLY A 56 -10.72 -5.23 3.24
CA GLY A 56 -10.66 -6.69 3.31
C GLY A 56 -12.03 -7.35 3.26
N LEU A 57 -12.24 -8.30 4.18
CA LEU A 57 -13.46 -9.09 4.27
C LEU A 57 -14.72 -8.22 4.23
N ALA A 58 -15.70 -8.64 3.42
CA ALA A 58 -16.96 -7.93 3.21
C ALA A 58 -16.82 -6.45 2.75
N GLY A 59 -15.68 -6.08 2.15
CA GLY A 59 -15.41 -4.72 1.67
C GLY A 59 -15.16 -3.69 2.78
N LYS A 60 -14.97 -4.15 4.02
CA LYS A 60 -14.74 -3.32 5.21
C LYS A 60 -13.26 -2.94 5.35
N CYS A 61 -13.00 -1.87 6.09
CA CYS A 61 -11.70 -1.24 6.21
C CYS A 61 -10.95 -1.73 7.46
N VAL A 62 -9.61 -1.78 7.36
CA VAL A 62 -8.70 -1.80 8.51
C VAL A 62 -8.83 -0.47 9.23
N ASP A 63 -9.24 -0.51 10.48
CA ASP A 63 -9.70 0.64 11.26
C ASP A 63 -9.01 0.70 12.62
N VAL A 64 -8.56 1.89 13.04
CA VAL A 64 -8.13 2.13 14.42
C VAL A 64 -9.37 2.40 15.29
N ALA A 65 -9.61 1.52 16.26
CA ALA A 65 -10.82 1.54 17.06
C ALA A 65 -11.05 2.90 17.76
N GLY A 66 -12.22 3.49 17.49
CA GLY A 66 -12.63 4.76 18.07
C GLY A 66 -11.79 5.96 17.64
N ALA A 67 -10.99 5.84 16.56
CA ALA A 67 -10.03 6.85 16.13
C ALA A 67 -9.01 7.25 17.23
N SER A 68 -8.81 6.38 18.23
CA SER A 68 -7.90 6.65 19.34
C SER A 68 -6.45 6.50 18.88
N PRO A 69 -5.61 7.55 19.00
CA PRO A 69 -4.20 7.44 18.70
C PRO A 69 -3.40 6.85 19.86
N ALA A 70 -4.01 6.36 20.94
CA ALA A 70 -3.26 5.82 22.07
C ALA A 70 -2.53 4.51 21.70
N ASN A 71 -1.34 4.29 22.26
CA ASN A 71 -0.65 3.01 22.13
C ASN A 71 -1.50 1.88 22.70
N GLY A 72 -1.54 0.75 22.00
CA GLY A 72 -2.36 -0.39 22.34
C GLY A 72 -3.80 -0.30 21.83
N THR A 73 -4.18 0.79 21.13
CA THR A 73 -5.51 0.88 20.53
C THR A 73 -5.72 -0.29 19.57
N PRO A 74 -6.83 -1.03 19.68
CA PRO A 74 -7.15 -2.10 18.77
C PRO A 74 -7.24 -1.66 17.31
N VAL A 75 -6.64 -2.43 16.42
CA VAL A 75 -6.95 -2.42 14.99
C VAL A 75 -8.04 -3.46 14.68
N GLN A 76 -9.08 -3.04 14.00
CA GLN A 76 -10.30 -3.81 13.80
C GLN A 76 -10.77 -3.75 12.35
N LEU A 77 -11.70 -4.62 12.00
CA LEU A 77 -12.49 -4.51 10.79
C LEU A 77 -13.70 -3.60 11.07
N TYR A 78 -13.92 -2.59 10.23
CA TYR A 78 -15.06 -1.68 10.39
C TYR A 78 -15.57 -1.19 9.04
N ASP A 79 -16.84 -0.77 8.98
CA ASP A 79 -17.37 -0.09 7.80
C ASP A 79 -16.50 1.09 7.37
N CYS A 80 -16.22 1.17 6.08
CA CYS A 80 -15.41 2.25 5.55
C CYS A 80 -16.16 3.59 5.70
N ASN A 81 -15.57 4.53 6.43
CA ASN A 81 -16.16 5.81 6.79
C ASN A 81 -15.29 7.02 6.39
N GLY A 82 -14.12 6.79 5.80
CA GLY A 82 -13.24 7.83 5.25
C GLY A 82 -12.47 8.66 6.28
N THR A 83 -12.61 8.36 7.57
CA THR A 83 -11.88 9.04 8.64
C THR A 83 -10.38 8.70 8.61
N ALA A 84 -9.57 9.51 9.28
CA ALA A 84 -8.13 9.29 9.38
C ALA A 84 -7.76 7.95 10.08
N ALA A 85 -8.68 7.34 10.83
CA ALA A 85 -8.49 6.03 11.46
C ALA A 85 -8.44 4.86 10.46
N GLN A 86 -8.85 5.10 9.21
CA GLN A 86 -8.88 4.11 8.14
C GLN A 86 -7.95 4.45 6.98
N GLN A 87 -7.19 5.54 7.11
CA GLN A 87 -6.23 6.00 6.13
C GLN A 87 -4.84 5.52 6.54
N TRP A 88 -4.32 4.54 5.80
CA TRP A 88 -3.03 3.91 6.06
C TRP A 88 -2.01 4.34 5.01
N THR A 89 -0.82 4.73 5.46
CA THR A 89 0.33 5.05 4.60
C THR A 89 1.36 3.94 4.70
N ALA A 90 1.78 3.40 3.56
CA ALA A 90 2.93 2.49 3.52
C ALA A 90 4.23 3.29 3.59
N GLY A 91 5.05 3.02 4.61
CA GLY A 91 6.37 3.62 4.77
C GLY A 91 7.44 2.89 3.96
N PRO A 92 8.51 3.57 3.51
CA PRO A 92 9.62 2.94 2.79
C PRO A 92 10.41 1.94 3.67
N ASP A 93 10.20 1.97 4.98
CA ASP A 93 10.75 1.05 5.98
C ASP A 93 9.90 -0.22 6.16
N GLY A 94 8.88 -0.41 5.33
CA GLY A 94 7.96 -1.55 5.39
C GLY A 94 6.88 -1.40 6.47
N THR A 95 6.69 -0.23 7.06
CA THR A 95 5.62 0.00 8.04
C THR A 95 4.29 0.33 7.35
N LEU A 96 3.17 0.03 8.02
CA LEU A 96 1.85 0.57 7.68
C LEU A 96 1.45 1.56 8.78
N ARG A 97 1.14 2.80 8.42
CA ARG A 97 0.98 3.90 9.38
C ARG A 97 -0.40 4.55 9.32
N ALA A 98 -1.03 4.75 10.47
CA ALA A 98 -2.26 5.52 10.62
C ALA A 98 -2.17 6.39 11.88
N LEU A 99 -2.79 7.57 11.87
CA LEU A 99 -2.79 8.50 13.03
C LEU A 99 -1.38 8.79 13.61
N GLY A 100 -0.35 8.80 12.75
CA GLY A 100 1.04 9.04 13.14
C GLY A 100 1.74 7.84 13.83
N LYS A 101 1.14 6.65 13.81
CA LYS A 101 1.64 5.44 14.47
C LYS A 101 1.62 4.23 13.54
N CYS A 102 2.24 3.14 13.96
CA CYS A 102 2.46 1.94 13.16
C CYS A 102 1.47 0.81 13.51
N LEU A 103 1.09 0.04 12.48
CA LEU A 103 0.45 -1.26 12.62
C LEU A 103 1.44 -2.23 13.27
N ASP A 104 1.08 -2.82 14.41
CA ASP A 104 2.01 -3.51 15.29
C ASP A 104 1.45 -4.87 15.70
N ALA A 105 2.17 -5.97 15.43
CA ALA A 105 1.87 -7.25 16.05
C ALA A 105 2.25 -7.20 17.53
N THR A 106 1.26 -7.31 18.42
CA THR A 106 1.39 -6.98 19.85
C THR A 106 2.54 -7.76 20.50
N GLY A 107 3.40 -7.03 21.22
CA GLY A 107 4.43 -7.63 22.06
C GLY A 107 5.48 -8.44 21.30
N ASN A 108 5.70 -8.13 20.02
CA ASN A 108 6.59 -8.88 19.14
C ASN A 108 6.18 -10.36 18.97
N GLY A 109 4.88 -10.65 19.16
CA GLY A 109 4.33 -12.00 19.07
C GLY A 109 4.37 -12.56 17.65
N THR A 110 4.63 -13.87 17.55
CA THR A 110 4.74 -14.60 16.28
C THR A 110 3.78 -15.78 16.19
N ALA A 111 2.93 -15.98 17.20
CA ALA A 111 1.97 -17.08 17.24
C ALA A 111 0.68 -16.74 16.48
N ASP A 112 -0.03 -17.77 16.03
CA ASP A 112 -1.39 -17.60 15.52
C ASP A 112 -2.27 -16.98 16.62
N GLY A 113 -3.02 -15.95 16.23
CA GLY A 113 -3.89 -15.22 17.16
C GLY A 113 -3.21 -14.08 17.91
N THR A 114 -1.92 -13.78 17.67
CA THR A 114 -1.33 -12.53 18.15
C THR A 114 -2.10 -11.35 17.56
N THR A 115 -2.70 -10.53 18.42
CA THR A 115 -3.51 -9.38 17.98
C THR A 115 -2.64 -8.28 17.38
N VAL A 116 -3.24 -7.43 16.55
CA VAL A 116 -2.55 -6.30 15.92
C VAL A 116 -3.03 -4.98 16.51
N GLN A 117 -2.16 -4.09 16.95
CA GLN A 117 -2.52 -2.83 17.61
C GLN A 117 -1.93 -1.63 16.89
N LEU A 118 -2.34 -0.43 17.31
CA LEU A 118 -1.64 0.80 16.98
C LEU A 118 -0.55 1.03 18.04
N TRP A 119 0.69 1.30 17.60
CA TRP A 119 1.81 1.58 18.49
C TRP A 119 2.77 2.60 17.90
N ASP A 120 3.51 3.31 18.74
CA ASP A 120 4.62 4.15 18.29
C ASP A 120 5.56 3.40 17.35
N CYS A 121 5.94 4.04 16.25
CA CYS A 121 6.86 3.46 15.29
C CYS A 121 8.25 3.33 15.92
N SER A 122 8.69 2.10 16.16
CA SER A 122 9.97 1.76 16.78
C SER A 122 11.00 1.21 15.80
N GLY A 123 10.57 0.85 14.58
CA GLY A 123 11.40 0.15 13.59
C GLY A 123 11.55 -1.36 13.87
N GLY A 124 10.86 -1.86 14.90
CA GLY A 124 10.82 -3.26 15.28
C GLY A 124 10.26 -4.17 14.17
N PRO A 125 10.70 -5.44 14.11
CA PRO A 125 10.27 -6.37 13.06
C PRO A 125 8.77 -6.71 13.11
N ASN A 126 8.13 -6.61 14.27
CA ASN A 126 6.69 -6.76 14.47
C ASN A 126 5.84 -5.62 13.87
N GLN A 127 6.48 -4.55 13.41
CA GLN A 127 5.85 -3.41 12.72
C GLN A 127 6.11 -3.40 11.21
N ARG A 128 6.78 -4.42 10.68
CA ARG A 128 7.09 -4.55 9.26
C ARG A 128 6.06 -5.43 8.56
N TRP A 129 5.63 -5.00 7.38
CA TRP A 129 4.54 -5.59 6.62
C TRP A 129 4.83 -5.65 5.11
N THR A 130 4.71 -6.87 4.63
CA THR A 130 4.64 -7.46 3.29
C THR A 130 3.34 -7.31 2.50
N VAL A 131 3.08 -6.27 1.69
CA VAL A 131 1.93 -6.36 0.76
C VAL A 131 2.32 -7.20 -0.46
N THR A 132 1.69 -8.37 -0.64
CA THR A 132 2.02 -9.31 -1.73
C THR A 132 1.13 -9.12 -2.95
N ALA A 133 1.56 -9.63 -4.12
CA ALA A 133 0.73 -9.68 -5.32
C ALA A 133 -0.55 -10.52 -5.14
N ALA A 134 -0.53 -11.49 -4.23
CA ALA A 134 -1.68 -12.30 -3.85
C ALA A 134 -2.64 -11.58 -2.89
N ARG A 135 -2.42 -10.28 -2.64
CA ARG A 135 -3.22 -9.42 -1.74
C ARG A 135 -3.17 -9.82 -0.28
N ASP A 136 -2.09 -10.48 0.14
CA ASP A 136 -1.82 -10.71 1.56
C ASP A 136 -1.06 -9.51 2.14
N ILE A 137 -1.25 -9.22 3.43
CA ILE A 137 -0.41 -8.31 4.21
C ILE A 137 0.33 -9.18 5.22
N VAL A 138 1.61 -9.44 4.99
CA VAL A 138 2.40 -10.45 5.74
C VAL A 138 3.31 -9.76 6.74
N ASN A 139 3.36 -10.20 8.00
CA ASN A 139 4.47 -9.86 8.88
C ASN A 139 5.65 -10.82 8.61
N PRO A 140 6.80 -10.35 8.07
CA PRO A 140 7.87 -11.26 7.65
C PRO A 140 8.59 -11.98 8.79
N GLN A 141 8.58 -11.41 10.01
CA GLN A 141 9.20 -12.05 11.17
C GLN A 141 8.39 -13.27 11.63
N ALA A 142 7.07 -13.15 11.63
CA ALA A 142 6.18 -14.21 12.06
C ALA A 142 5.88 -15.23 10.94
N ASP A 143 6.13 -14.87 9.67
CA ASP A 143 5.68 -15.60 8.48
C ASP A 143 4.16 -15.83 8.49
N LYS A 144 3.42 -14.76 8.83
CA LYS A 144 1.96 -14.78 9.05
C LYS A 144 1.27 -13.59 8.43
N CYS A 145 0.01 -13.78 8.06
CA CYS A 145 -0.83 -12.81 7.38
C CYS A 145 -1.68 -12.02 8.38
N LEU A 146 -1.91 -10.74 8.09
CA LEU A 146 -2.96 -9.94 8.72
C LEU A 146 -4.32 -10.60 8.43
N ASP A 147 -5.06 -10.88 9.49
CA ASP A 147 -6.20 -11.78 9.48
C ASP A 147 -7.37 -11.14 10.24
N VAL A 148 -8.57 -11.20 9.66
CA VAL A 148 -9.81 -10.91 10.40
C VAL A 148 -10.17 -12.14 11.22
N THR A 149 -10.13 -12.00 12.55
CA THR A 149 -10.33 -13.11 13.48
C THR A 149 -11.63 -13.87 13.20
N GLY A 150 -11.50 -15.18 13.01
CA GLY A 150 -12.63 -16.09 12.84
C GLY A 150 -13.43 -15.89 11.56
N ASN A 151 -12.88 -15.21 10.55
CA ASN A 151 -13.60 -14.84 9.31
C ASN A 151 -14.91 -14.09 9.61
N ASN A 152 -14.93 -13.32 10.70
CA ASN A 152 -16.11 -12.61 11.17
C ASN A 152 -16.17 -11.21 10.54
N SER A 153 -17.20 -10.94 9.75
CA SER A 153 -17.38 -9.65 9.07
C SER A 153 -18.06 -8.58 9.94
N ALA A 154 -18.36 -8.85 11.21
CA ALA A 154 -18.97 -7.86 12.10
C ALA A 154 -18.04 -6.66 12.34
N ASN A 155 -18.61 -5.47 12.44
CA ASN A 155 -17.86 -4.27 12.85
C ASN A 155 -17.25 -4.47 14.24
N GLY A 156 -16.00 -4.04 14.40
CA GLY A 156 -15.25 -4.20 15.62
C GLY A 156 -14.54 -5.56 15.76
N THR A 157 -14.64 -6.43 14.75
CA THR A 157 -13.86 -7.68 14.75
C THR A 157 -12.37 -7.35 14.80
N ARG A 158 -11.69 -7.87 15.83
CA ARG A 158 -10.26 -7.65 16.04
C ARG A 158 -9.46 -8.21 14.87
N LEU A 159 -8.41 -7.51 14.46
CA LEU A 159 -7.39 -8.08 13.56
C LEU A 159 -6.28 -8.76 14.36
N GLN A 160 -5.75 -9.82 13.78
CA GLN A 160 -4.67 -10.63 14.31
C GLN A 160 -3.66 -10.98 13.21
N ILE A 161 -2.58 -11.65 13.57
CA ILE A 161 -1.78 -12.42 12.63
C ILE A 161 -2.18 -13.90 12.71
N TRP A 162 -2.20 -14.56 11.56
CA TRP A 162 -2.47 -15.99 11.45
C TRP A 162 -1.68 -16.60 10.30
N THR A 163 -1.41 -17.90 10.38
CA THR A 163 -0.84 -18.69 9.29
C THR A 163 -1.54 -18.33 7.97
N CYS A 164 -0.76 -18.00 6.95
CA CYS A 164 -1.30 -17.60 5.65
C CYS A 164 -2.01 -18.79 4.99
N THR A 165 -3.33 -18.67 4.83
CA THR A 165 -4.19 -19.74 4.28
C THR A 165 -4.70 -19.44 2.87
N GLY A 166 -4.61 -18.18 2.43
CA GLY A 166 -5.23 -17.70 1.19
C GLY A 166 -6.74 -17.47 1.30
N ALA A 167 -7.33 -17.65 2.48
CA ALA A 167 -8.75 -17.39 2.72
C ALA A 167 -9.12 -15.91 2.60
N ALA A 168 -10.40 -15.64 2.34
CA ALA A 168 -10.91 -14.28 2.07
C ALA A 168 -10.67 -13.29 3.22
N ASN A 169 -10.62 -13.75 4.47
CA ASN A 169 -10.34 -12.93 5.66
C ASN A 169 -8.88 -12.46 5.80
N GLN A 170 -7.99 -12.90 4.90
CA GLN A 170 -6.58 -12.51 4.83
C GLN A 170 -6.26 -11.72 3.55
N LYS A 171 -7.28 -11.42 2.74
CA LYS A 171 -7.11 -10.70 1.47
C LYS A 171 -7.45 -9.23 1.64
N TRP A 172 -6.54 -8.37 1.21
CA TRP A 172 -6.59 -6.94 1.41
C TRP A 172 -6.32 -6.19 0.11
N THR A 173 -7.22 -5.25 -0.24
CA THR A 173 -7.02 -4.30 -1.32
C THR A 173 -6.53 -3.00 -0.71
N VAL A 174 -5.34 -2.56 -1.11
CA VAL A 174 -4.74 -1.29 -0.72
C VAL A 174 -5.06 -0.28 -1.83
N GLY A 175 -5.97 0.67 -1.58
CA GLY A 175 -6.44 1.62 -2.60
C GLY A 175 -7.58 2.53 -2.16
#